data_AF-A0A7Y9VTC9-F1
#
_entry.id   AF-A0A7Y9VTC9-F1
#
_cell.length_a   1.000
_cell.length_b   1.000
_cell.length_c   1.000
_cell.angle_alpha   90.00
_cell.angle_beta   90.00
_cell.angle_gamma   90.00
#
_symmetry.space_group_name_H-M   'P 1'
#
loop_
_entity.id
_entity.type
_entity.pdbx_description
1 polymer ?
#
loop_
_entity_poly.entity_id
_entity_poly.type
_entity_poly.pdbx_seq_one_letter_code
_entity_poly.pdbx_strand_id
1 'polypeptide(L)'
;MNASIRSREHLSFTKRDVEGRLINWPRNNPGVAADWHKGIEFFEGEVFELATHDETEAFNAIQFAIAGMGGRTTNLELGFIDRVARAAVLGLRVIRGGAARFEPKDFEET
;
A
#
# COMPACT_ATOMS: atom_id res chain seq x y z
N MET A 1 -0.13 -8.91 21.20
CA MET A 1 -1.44 -9.00 20.51
C MET A 1 -1.45 -7.83 19.55
N ASN A 2 -1.31 -8.08 18.24
CA ASN A 2 -1.48 -6.99 17.28
C ASN A 2 -2.92 -6.51 17.38
N ALA A 3 -3.12 -5.22 17.57
CA ALA A 3 -4.43 -4.62 17.44
C ALA A 3 -4.98 -4.99 16.05
N SER A 4 -6.25 -5.39 15.98
CA SER A 4 -6.91 -5.65 14.69
C SER A 4 -6.76 -4.42 13.80
N ILE A 5 -6.36 -4.61 12.55
CA ILE A 5 -6.11 -3.50 11.62
C ILE A 5 -7.44 -2.92 11.18
N ARG A 6 -7.85 -1.78 11.76
CA ARG A 6 -9.15 -1.14 11.49
C ARG A 6 -9.09 0.19 10.78
N SER A 7 -7.90 0.76 10.66
CA SER A 7 -7.67 2.06 10.04
C SER A 7 -6.19 2.18 9.71
N ARG A 8 -5.83 3.20 8.94
CA ARG A 8 -4.43 3.50 8.62
C ARG A 8 -3.54 3.64 9.85
N GLU A 9 -4.05 4.05 11.01
CA GLU A 9 -3.25 4.23 12.22
C GLU A 9 -2.67 2.94 12.80
N HIS A 10 -3.23 1.79 12.41
CA HIS A 10 -2.76 0.47 12.84
C HIS A 10 -1.69 -0.12 11.92
N LEU A 11 -1.43 0.52 10.77
CA LEU A 11 -0.45 0.04 9.80
C LEU A 11 0.96 0.32 10.32
N SER A 12 1.81 -0.70 10.30
CA SER A 12 3.19 -0.66 10.81
C SER A 12 4.07 0.32 10.03
N PHE A 13 3.70 0.60 8.78
CA PHE A 13 4.34 1.59 7.91
C PHE A 13 3.70 2.98 8.01
N THR A 14 2.95 3.26 9.07
CA THR A 14 2.44 4.60 9.38
C THR A 14 2.82 5.02 10.79
N LYS A 15 2.92 6.33 11.01
CA LYS A 15 3.18 6.91 12.32
C LYS A 15 2.68 8.35 12.37
N ARG A 16 2.32 8.84 13.55
CA ARG A 16 2.14 10.28 13.77
C ARG A 16 3.49 10.99 13.88
N ASP A 17 3.68 12.05 13.11
CA ASP A 17 4.84 12.93 13.25
C ASP A 17 4.73 13.84 14.49
N VAL A 18 5.72 14.72 14.69
CA VAL A 18 5.76 15.65 15.83
C VAL A 18 4.62 16.67 15.84
N GLU A 19 3.97 16.88 14.70
CA GLU A 19 2.79 17.74 14.54
C GLU A 19 1.47 16.93 14.65
N GLY A 20 1.55 15.63 14.94
CA GLY A 20 0.40 14.74 15.06
C GLY A 20 -0.19 14.25 13.73
N ARG A 21 0.42 14.57 12.59
CA ARG A 21 -0.06 14.14 11.26
C ARG A 21 0.28 12.67 11.03
N LEU A 22 -0.67 11.90 10.52
CA LEU A 22 -0.43 10.51 10.15
C LEU A 22 0.34 10.45 8.82
N ILE A 23 1.62 10.08 8.90
CA ILE A 23 2.53 9.97 7.77
C ILE A 23 2.87 8.51 7.49
N ASN A 24 3.31 8.21 6.27
CA ASN A 24 3.94 6.93 5.97
C ASN A 24 5.40 6.95 6.43
N TRP A 25 5.85 5.80 6.90
CA TRP A 25 7.15 5.61 7.53
C TRP A 25 7.74 4.25 7.12
N PRO A 26 9.06 4.16 6.86
CA PRO A 26 10.05 5.23 6.88
C PRO A 26 9.89 6.25 5.75
N ARG A 27 10.04 7.53 6.09
CA ARG A 27 10.10 8.62 5.09
C ARG A 27 11.50 8.63 4.49
N ASN A 28 11.61 8.52 3.17
CA ASN A 28 12.90 8.56 2.44
C ASN A 28 13.82 7.38 2.75
N ASN A 29 13.36 6.18 2.37
CA ASN A 29 14.17 4.97 2.43
C ASN A 29 15.19 4.95 1.27
N PRO A 30 16.51 4.92 1.51
CA PRO A 30 17.54 5.00 0.46
C PRO A 30 17.62 3.77 -0.49
N GLY A 31 16.57 2.95 -0.56
CA GLY A 31 16.47 1.83 -1.51
C GLY A 31 17.24 0.59 -1.07
N VAL A 32 17.11 0.18 0.19
CA VAL A 32 17.73 -1.07 0.67
C VAL A 32 16.97 -2.27 0.11
N ALA A 33 17.67 -3.23 -0.49
CA ALA A 33 17.05 -4.38 -1.16
C ALA A 33 16.10 -5.18 -0.24
N ALA A 34 16.41 -5.27 1.06
CA ALA A 34 15.57 -5.96 2.04
C ALA A 34 14.17 -5.33 2.22
N ASP A 35 14.00 -4.05 1.88
CA ASP A 35 12.70 -3.37 2.00
C ASP A 35 11.73 -3.72 0.87
N TRP A 36 12.22 -4.35 -0.21
CA TRP A 36 11.37 -4.94 -1.23
C TRP A 36 10.36 -5.92 -0.62
N HIS A 37 10.87 -6.88 0.17
CA HIS A 37 10.02 -7.88 0.82
C HIS A 37 9.08 -7.25 1.85
N LYS A 38 9.53 -6.22 2.59
CA LYS A 38 8.64 -5.50 3.52
C LYS A 38 7.48 -4.82 2.80
N GLY A 39 7.74 -4.22 1.64
CA GLY A 39 6.68 -3.61 0.82
C GLY A 39 5.62 -4.63 0.39
N ILE A 40 6.06 -5.83 0.01
CA ILE A 40 5.15 -6.95 -0.30
C ILE A 40 4.35 -7.33 0.95
N GLU A 41 5.00 -7.53 2.09
CA GLU A 41 4.34 -7.91 3.35
C GLU A 41 3.33 -6.86 3.83
N PHE A 42 3.65 -5.57 3.73
CA PHE A 42 2.72 -4.49 4.06
C PHE A 42 1.47 -4.55 3.20
N PHE A 43 1.61 -4.83 1.90
CA PHE A 43 0.48 -4.88 0.99
C PHE A 43 -0.35 -6.16 1.21
N GLU A 44 0.30 -7.32 1.23
CA GLU A 44 -0.37 -8.63 1.29
C GLU A 44 -0.88 -9.01 2.69
N GLY A 45 -0.27 -8.48 3.74
CA GLY A 45 -0.70 -8.68 5.12
C GLY A 45 -1.62 -7.56 5.56
N GLU A 46 -1.07 -6.36 5.74
CA GLU A 46 -1.74 -5.28 6.45
C GLU A 46 -2.81 -4.57 5.61
N VAL A 47 -2.50 -4.19 4.37
CA VAL A 47 -3.48 -3.55 3.47
C VAL A 47 -4.57 -4.53 3.06
N PHE A 48 -4.22 -5.80 2.83
CA PHE A 48 -5.20 -6.85 2.58
C PHE A 48 -6.15 -7.02 3.77
N GLU A 49 -5.64 -7.13 5.01
CA GLU A 49 -6.47 -7.21 6.23
C GLU A 49 -7.36 -5.98 6.36
N LEU A 50 -6.80 -4.78 6.19
CA LEU A 50 -7.56 -3.52 6.23
C LEU A 50 -8.69 -3.51 5.21
N ALA A 51 -8.45 -3.97 3.98
CA ALA A 51 -9.47 -4.06 2.93
C ALA A 51 -10.60 -5.05 3.25
N THR A 52 -10.43 -5.97 4.22
CA THR A 52 -11.51 -6.82 4.73
C THR A 52 -12.46 -6.10 5.67
N HIS A 53 -12.02 -4.99 6.25
CA HIS A 53 -12.78 -4.22 7.21
C HIS A 53 -13.30 -2.91 6.62
N ASP A 54 -12.45 -2.21 5.86
CA ASP A 54 -12.75 -0.93 5.24
C ASP A 54 -11.91 -0.76 3.96
N GLU A 55 -12.57 -0.92 2.81
CA GLU A 55 -11.96 -0.76 1.49
C GLU A 55 -11.56 0.70 1.19
N THR A 56 -12.20 1.69 1.82
CA THR A 56 -11.86 3.11 1.66
C THR A 56 -10.57 3.44 2.42
N GLU A 57 -10.40 2.90 3.63
CA GLU A 57 -9.14 3.03 4.37
C GLU A 57 -7.98 2.31 3.67
N ALA A 58 -8.22 1.14 3.08
CA ALA A 58 -7.23 0.45 2.24
C ALA A 58 -6.86 1.26 0.99
N PHE A 59 -7.86 1.83 0.29
CA PHE A 59 -7.63 2.75 -0.82
C PHE A 59 -6.73 3.93 -0.42
N ASN A 60 -7.05 4.59 0.70
CA ASN A 60 -6.26 5.69 1.24
C ASN A 60 -4.83 5.23 1.55
N ALA A 61 -4.66 4.08 2.20
CA ALA A 61 -3.35 3.52 2.54
C ALA A 61 -2.46 3.38 1.30
N ILE A 62 -3.00 2.81 0.21
CA ILE A 62 -2.29 2.63 -1.06
C ILE A 62 -1.94 3.98 -1.70
N GLN A 63 -2.91 4.91 -1.78
CA GLN A 63 -2.66 6.23 -2.37
C GLN A 63 -1.54 6.97 -1.63
N PHE A 64 -1.64 7.04 -0.30
CA PHE A 64 -0.63 7.72 0.49
C PHE A 64 0.71 7.00 0.40
N ALA A 65 0.73 5.66 0.41
CA ALA A 65 1.97 4.88 0.30
C ALA A 65 2.74 5.27 -0.98
N ILE A 66 2.07 5.27 -2.13
CA ILE A 66 2.70 5.58 -3.41
C ILE A 66 3.09 7.07 -3.49
N ALA A 67 2.17 7.98 -3.17
CA ALA A 67 2.42 9.42 -3.27
C ALA A 67 3.44 9.91 -2.23
N GLY A 68 3.33 9.41 -0.99
CA GLY A 68 4.12 9.87 0.15
C GLY A 68 5.53 9.26 0.21
N MET A 69 5.73 8.03 -0.27
CA MET A 69 7.07 7.44 -0.34
C MET A 69 7.84 7.86 -1.60
N GLY A 70 7.14 8.19 -2.70
CA GLY A 70 7.76 8.70 -3.94
C GLY A 70 8.30 10.14 -3.85
N GLY A 71 8.06 10.84 -2.74
CA GLY A 71 8.53 12.22 -2.55
C GLY A 71 7.59 13.26 -3.15
N ARG A 72 7.89 13.75 -4.37
CA ARG A 72 7.05 14.75 -5.06
C ARG A 72 6.19 14.07 -6.12
N THR A 73 4.90 14.41 -6.15
CA THR A 73 3.96 13.96 -7.19
C THR A 73 3.37 15.14 -7.95
N THR A 74 3.19 14.97 -9.25
CA THR A 74 2.47 15.86 -10.16
C THR A 74 0.98 15.49 -10.23
N ASN A 75 0.13 16.37 -10.78
CA ASN A 75 -1.28 16.05 -11.02
C ASN A 75 -1.48 14.85 -11.95
N LEU A 76 -0.55 14.63 -12.89
CA LEU A 76 -0.57 13.45 -13.75
C LEU A 76 -0.39 12.17 -12.90
N GLU A 77 0.64 12.13 -12.06
CA GLU A 77 0.93 10.99 -11.18
C GLU A 77 -0.20 10.76 -10.17
N LEU A 78 -0.79 11.81 -9.61
CA LEU A 78 -1.94 11.69 -8.71
C LEU A 78 -3.14 11.00 -9.38
N GLY A 79 -3.41 11.31 -10.66
CA GLY A 79 -4.44 10.63 -11.45
C GLY A 79 -4.14 9.14 -11.65
N PHE A 80 -2.88 8.79 -11.95
CA PHE A 80 -2.45 7.39 -12.04
C PHE A 80 -2.59 6.66 -10.71
N ILE A 81 -2.13 7.27 -9.62
CA ILE A 81 -2.18 6.70 -8.26
C ILE A 81 -3.63 6.42 -7.83
N ASP A 82 -4.58 7.33 -8.11
CA ASP A 82 -6.01 7.10 -7.84
C ASP A 82 -6.54 5.85 -8.58
N ARG A 83 -6.27 5.73 -9.88
CA ARG A 83 -6.77 4.59 -10.66
C ARG A 83 -6.10 3.27 -10.26
N VAL A 84 -4.81 3.29 -9.97
CA VAL A 84 -4.07 2.12 -9.46
C VAL A 84 -4.62 1.69 -8.10
N ALA A 85 -4.83 2.62 -7.16
CA ALA A 85 -5.36 2.30 -5.84
C ALA A 85 -6.79 1.70 -5.92
N ARG A 86 -7.66 2.23 -6.79
CA ARG A 86 -8.99 1.65 -7.04
C ARG A 86 -8.91 0.24 -7.61
N ALA A 87 -8.04 0.03 -8.60
CA ALA A 87 -7.85 -1.28 -9.21
C ALA A 87 -7.29 -2.29 -8.20
N ALA A 88 -6.34 -1.87 -7.37
CA ALA A 88 -5.77 -2.68 -6.31
C ALA A 88 -6.84 -3.12 -5.29
N VAL A 89 -7.68 -2.20 -4.79
CA VAL A 89 -8.78 -2.55 -3.86
C VAL A 89 -9.78 -3.52 -4.50
N LEU A 90 -10.13 -3.32 -5.78
CA LEU A 90 -10.94 -4.30 -6.51
C LEU A 90 -10.26 -5.68 -6.57
N GLY A 91 -8.96 -5.71 -6.86
CA GLY A 91 -8.15 -6.94 -6.86
C GLY A 91 -8.18 -7.64 -5.50
N LEU A 92 -7.95 -6.91 -4.40
CA LEU A 92 -8.01 -7.45 -3.03
C LEU A 92 -9.38 -8.06 -2.73
N ARG A 93 -10.46 -7.39 -3.14
CA ARG A 93 -11.84 -7.90 -2.97
C ARG A 93 -12.04 -9.22 -3.71
N VAL A 94 -11.56 -9.32 -4.95
CA VAL A 94 -11.72 -10.51 -5.79
C VAL A 94 -10.82 -11.66 -5.32
N ILE A 95 -9.58 -11.37 -4.88
CA ILE A 95 -8.67 -12.36 -4.27
C ILE A 95 -9.26 -12.93 -2.98
N ARG A 96 -9.90 -12.10 -2.14
CA ARG A 96 -10.65 -12.57 -0.96
C ARG A 96 -11.77 -13.55 -1.33
N GLY A 97 -12.33 -13.42 -2.53
CA GLY A 97 -13.29 -14.36 -3.12
C GLY A 97 -12.66 -15.64 -3.71
N GLY A 98 -11.35 -15.83 -3.58
CA GLY A 98 -10.64 -17.02 -4.04
C GLY A 98 -10.00 -16.90 -5.43
N ALA A 99 -9.96 -15.70 -6.02
CA ALA A 99 -9.25 -15.52 -7.28
C ALA A 99 -7.74 -15.68 -7.13
N ALA A 100 -7.10 -16.26 -8.14
CA ALA A 100 -5.65 -16.36 -8.21
C ALA A 100 -5.00 -14.97 -8.36
N ARG A 101 -3.78 -14.83 -7.83
CA ARG A 101 -2.94 -13.65 -8.04
C ARG A 101 -2.48 -13.59 -9.49
N PHE A 102 -2.23 -12.37 -9.96
CA PHE A 102 -1.60 -12.14 -11.26
C PHE A 102 -0.09 -12.33 -11.13
N GLU A 103 0.47 -13.20 -11.98
CA GLU A 103 1.92 -13.37 -12.14
C GLU A 103 2.34 -12.75 -13.48
N PRO A 104 3.20 -11.72 -13.50
CA PRO A 104 3.74 -11.18 -14.75
C PRO A 104 4.57 -12.26 -15.45
N LYS A 105 4.62 -12.20 -16.78
CA LYS A 105 5.58 -13.01 -17.53
C LYS A 105 6.96 -12.40 -17.31
N ASP A 106 7.95 -13.22 -16.97
CA ASP A 106 9.34 -12.80 -17.01
C ASP A 106 9.67 -12.38 -18.44
N PHE A 107 10.27 -11.20 -18.59
CA PHE A 107 10.86 -10.83 -19.87
C PHE A 107 12.10 -11.70 -20.04
N GLU A 108 12.06 -12.69 -20.93
CA GLU A 108 13.28 -13.35 -21.38
C GLU A 108 14.21 -12.27 -21.95
N GLU A 109 15.37 -12.08 -21.34
CA GLU A 109 16.46 -11.32 -21.94
C GLU A 109 16.91 -12.10 -23.19
N THR A 110 16.37 -11.72 -24.36
CA THR A 110 16.89 -12.15 -25.68
C THR A 110 18.22 -11.51 -25.99
#